data_AF-A0A1F4R0X7-F1
#
_entry.id   AF-A0A1F4R0X7-F1
#
_cell.length_a   1.000
_cell.length_b   1.000
_cell.length_c   1.000
_cell.angle_alpha   90.00
_cell.angle_beta   90.00
_cell.angle_gamma   90.00
#
_symmetry.space_group_name_H-M   'P 1'
#
loop_
_entity.id
_entity.type
_entity.pdbx_description
1 polymer ?
#
loop_
_entity_poly.entity_id
_entity_poly.type
_entity_poly.pdbx_seq_one_letter_code
_entity_poly.pdbx_strand_id
1 'polypeptide(L)'
;MGQQSGYILGDEEGLQMKVHVWGEVSKPGEYLVPYNTNVLELISKAGGPTVYSNLSKIRLTRQMNTLRLGKEDLKKIVSESRSGRINEENLEKSLSDNFSSRVFRYDLSDYLKNKSGFNPPPVMQPGDIIYVPRNAWRTWREIVSVAHELAIITSVYVWYLRAQN
;
A
#
# COMPACT_ATOMS: atom_id res chain seq x y z
N MET A 1 -9.68 -25.25 -19.69
CA MET A 1 -8.60 -25.41 -18.70
C MET A 1 -8.73 -24.29 -17.68
N GLY A 2 -9.15 -24.62 -16.46
CA GLY A 2 -9.54 -23.65 -15.43
C GLY A 2 -8.33 -22.93 -14.84
N GLN A 3 -8.48 -21.63 -14.61
CA GLN A 3 -7.47 -20.82 -13.93
C GLN A 3 -7.18 -21.43 -12.56
N GLN A 4 -5.92 -21.77 -12.34
CA GLN A 4 -5.40 -22.28 -11.08
C GLN A 4 -5.75 -21.27 -9.99
N SER A 5 -6.62 -21.67 -9.06
CA SER A 5 -6.94 -20.83 -7.91
C SER A 5 -5.63 -20.70 -7.12
N GLY A 6 -5.16 -19.47 -6.84
CA GLY A 6 -3.85 -19.21 -6.20
C GLY A 6 -3.71 -19.71 -4.75
N TYR A 7 -4.49 -20.70 -4.36
CA TYR A 7 -4.44 -21.39 -3.09
C TYR A 7 -3.63 -22.68 -3.23
N ILE A 8 -2.80 -22.95 -2.24
CA ILE A 8 -1.97 -24.15 -2.14
C ILE A 8 -2.46 -24.92 -0.92
N LEU A 9 -2.56 -26.25 -1.01
CA LEU A 9 -2.85 -27.08 0.15
C LEU A 9 -1.59 -27.12 1.03
N GLY A 10 -1.69 -26.59 2.25
CA GLY A 10 -0.56 -26.57 3.20
C GLY A 10 -0.47 -27.84 4.05
N ASP A 11 0.63 -27.95 4.80
CA ASP A 11 0.94 -29.11 5.64
C ASP A 11 -0.06 -29.32 6.80
N GLU A 12 -0.82 -28.30 7.18
CA GLU A 12 -1.79 -28.33 8.29
C GLU A 12 -3.24 -28.62 7.85
N GLU A 13 -3.45 -29.38 6.76
CA GLU A 13 -4.79 -29.70 6.17
C GLU A 13 -5.65 -28.46 5.80
N GLY A 14 -5.03 -27.29 5.68
CA GLY A 14 -5.70 -26.02 5.38
C GLY A 14 -5.31 -25.44 4.02
N LEU A 15 -6.25 -24.75 3.37
CA LEU A 15 -5.92 -23.93 2.20
C LEU A 15 -5.00 -22.78 2.64
N GLN A 16 -3.85 -22.64 2.00
CA GLN A 16 -2.94 -21.53 2.17
C GLN A 16 -2.91 -20.67 0.92
N MET A 17 -2.49 -19.42 1.08
CA MET A 17 -2.31 -18.47 0.00
C MET A 17 -0.94 -17.81 0.10
N LYS A 18 -0.39 -17.47 -1.06
CA LYS A 18 0.85 -16.71 -1.18
C LYS A 18 0.54 -15.21 -1.20
N VAL A 19 1.18 -14.47 -0.29
CA VAL A 19 1.04 -13.01 -0.12
C VAL A 19 2.41 -12.37 0.04
N HIS A 20 2.53 -11.09 -0.32
CA HIS A 20 3.79 -10.36 -0.23
C HIS A 20 3.69 -9.18 0.71
N VAL A 21 4.70 -8.99 1.56
CA VAL A 21 4.78 -7.86 2.50
C VAL A 21 6.06 -7.07 2.24
N TRP A 22 5.89 -5.75 2.05
CA TRP A 22 6.97 -4.81 1.77
C TRP A 22 6.91 -3.59 2.69
N GLY A 23 8.05 -2.91 2.83
CA GLY A 23 8.18 -1.66 3.56
C GLY A 23 8.66 -1.85 5.00
N GLU A 24 8.18 -0.98 5.90
CA GLU A 24 8.63 -0.87 7.30
C GLU A 24 7.99 -1.94 8.21
N VAL A 25 8.32 -3.20 7.96
CA VAL A 25 8.03 -4.36 8.81
C VAL A 25 9.33 -5.04 9.25
N SER A 26 9.31 -5.81 10.35
CA SER A 26 10.52 -6.45 10.86
C SER A 26 11.17 -7.38 9.84
N LYS A 27 10.38 -8.18 9.13
CA LYS A 27 10.84 -9.10 8.08
C LYS A 27 9.99 -8.94 6.82
N PRO A 28 10.36 -8.07 5.87
CA PRO A 28 9.68 -8.01 4.58
C PRO A 28 9.98 -9.27 3.78
N GLY A 29 9.04 -9.69 2.92
CA GLY A 29 9.19 -10.88 2.11
C GLY A 29 7.86 -11.52 1.69
N GLU A 30 7.99 -12.71 1.11
CA GLU A 30 6.85 -13.56 0.74
C GLU A 30 6.43 -14.43 1.92
N TYR A 31 5.12 -14.58 2.11
CA TYR A 31 4.53 -15.38 3.18
C TYR A 31 3.47 -16.32 2.63
N LEU A 32 3.45 -17.55 3.15
CA LEU A 32 2.37 -18.50 3.01
C LEU A 32 1.49 -18.41 4.26
N VAL A 33 0.22 -18.05 4.07
CA VAL A 33 -0.73 -17.85 5.17
C VAL A 33 -2.04 -18.57 4.91
N PRO A 34 -2.77 -19.02 5.94
CA PRO A 34 -4.08 -19.64 5.79
C PRO A 34 -5.08 -18.78 5.02
N TYR A 35 -6.03 -19.44 4.35
CA TYR A 35 -7.21 -18.78 3.83
C TYR A 35 -7.99 -18.18 5.01
N ASN A 36 -8.33 -16.88 4.97
CA ASN A 36 -8.88 -16.04 6.05
C ASN A 36 -7.89 -15.14 6.80
N THR A 37 -6.58 -15.22 6.55
CA THR A 37 -5.62 -14.37 7.23
C THR A 37 -5.87 -12.88 6.95
N ASN A 38 -5.83 -12.08 8.01
CA ASN A 38 -6.03 -10.63 7.97
C ASN A 38 -4.71 -9.86 7.84
N VAL A 39 -4.78 -8.59 7.41
CA VAL A 39 -3.63 -7.65 7.36
C VAL A 39 -2.82 -7.67 8.66
N LEU A 40 -3.51 -7.58 9.80
CA LEU A 40 -2.86 -7.52 11.10
C LEU A 40 -2.07 -8.79 11.39
N GLU A 41 -2.69 -9.95 11.18
CA GLU A 41 -2.08 -11.25 11.45
C GLU A 41 -0.86 -11.49 10.55
N LEU A 42 -0.94 -11.08 9.28
CA LEU A 42 0.20 -11.16 8.36
C LEU A 42 1.35 -10.24 8.80
N ILE A 43 1.06 -9.00 9.25
CA ILE A 43 2.10 -8.12 9.80
C ILE A 43 2.71 -8.73 11.07
N SER A 44 1.90 -9.35 11.92
CA SER A 44 2.39 -10.09 13.09
C SER A 44 3.29 -11.26 12.69
N LYS A 45 2.92 -12.04 11.67
CA LYS A 45 3.77 -13.11 11.09
C LYS A 45 5.08 -12.55 10.52
N ALA A 46 5.04 -11.33 9.98
CA ALA A 46 6.23 -10.61 9.51
C ALA A 46 7.11 -10.02 10.63
N GLY A 47 6.87 -10.38 11.90
CA GLY A 47 7.61 -9.91 13.06
C GLY A 47 7.15 -8.55 13.60
N GLY A 48 6.01 -8.06 13.13
CA GLY A 48 5.43 -6.79 13.55
C GLY A 48 5.98 -5.56 12.81
N PRO A 49 5.37 -4.39 13.05
CA PRO A 49 5.82 -3.12 12.50
C PRO A 49 7.18 -2.69 13.04
N THR A 50 7.99 -2.02 12.22
CA THR A 50 9.20 -1.35 12.74
C THR A 50 8.84 -0.11 13.55
N VAL A 51 9.80 0.40 14.32
CA VAL A 51 9.66 1.66 15.05
C VAL A 51 9.27 2.78 14.08
N TYR A 52 9.82 2.80 12.86
CA TYR A 52 9.60 3.85 11.85
C TYR A 52 8.35 3.63 10.98
N SER A 53 7.57 2.58 11.22
CA SER A 53 6.38 2.29 10.43
C SER A 53 5.25 3.31 10.62
N ASN A 54 4.41 3.46 9.59
CA ASN A 54 3.18 4.23 9.64
C ASN A 54 1.98 3.34 9.29
N LEU A 55 1.34 2.81 10.34
CA LEU A 55 0.19 1.92 10.24
C LEU A 55 -1.11 2.60 9.80
N SER A 56 -1.14 3.94 9.77
CA SER A 56 -2.33 4.69 9.31
C SER A 56 -2.50 4.72 7.80
N LYS A 57 -1.47 4.35 7.05
CA LYS A 57 -1.46 4.48 5.58
C LYS A 57 -1.03 3.18 4.91
N ILE A 58 -1.47 2.04 5.41
CA ILE A 58 -1.15 0.76 4.79
C ILE A 58 -1.80 0.70 3.41
N ARG A 59 -1.02 0.27 2.42
CA ARG A 59 -1.47 0.11 1.04
C ARG A 59 -1.57 -1.38 0.74
N LEU A 60 -2.77 -1.84 0.44
CA LEU A 60 -3.03 -3.17 -0.09
C LEU A 60 -3.25 -3.03 -1.60
N THR A 61 -2.35 -3.62 -2.38
CA THR A 61 -2.49 -3.70 -3.82
C THR A 61 -2.98 -5.08 -4.17
N ARG A 62 -4.17 -5.15 -4.78
CA ARG A 62 -4.75 -6.40 -5.27
C ARG A 62 -4.70 -6.43 -6.79
N GLN A 63 -3.98 -7.41 -7.33
CA GLN A 63 -3.97 -7.64 -8.77
C GLN A 63 -5.25 -8.39 -9.14
N MET A 64 -6.25 -7.67 -9.64
CA MET A 64 -7.48 -8.29 -10.11
C MET A 64 -7.23 -8.89 -11.50
N ASN A 65 -7.10 -10.21 -11.60
CA ASN A 65 -7.05 -10.91 -12.89
C ASN A 65 -8.41 -10.99 -13.62
N THR A 66 -9.46 -10.42 -13.04
CA THR A 66 -10.77 -10.32 -13.69
C THR A 66 -10.90 -8.95 -14.33
N LEU A 67 -10.85 -8.90 -15.66
CA LEU A 67 -11.37 -7.79 -16.46
C LEU A 67 -12.85 -7.58 -16.07
N ARG A 68 -13.11 -6.72 -15.08
CA ARG A 68 -14.46 -6.23 -14.82
C ARG A 68 -14.70 -5.08 -15.77
N LEU A 69 -14.95 -5.38 -17.05
CA LEU A 69 -15.64 -4.40 -17.88
C LEU A 69 -17.04 -4.28 -17.30
N GLY A 70 -17.31 -3.18 -16.59
CA GLY A 70 -18.65 -2.85 -16.18
C GLY A 70 -19.55 -2.79 -17.42
N LYS A 71 -20.85 -3.03 -17.25
CA LYS A 71 -21.82 -2.83 -18.35
C LYS A 71 -21.69 -1.42 -18.95
N GLU A 72 -21.24 -0.46 -18.15
CA GLU A 72 -20.98 0.93 -18.57
C GLU A 72 -19.73 1.05 -19.45
N ASP A 73 -18.62 0.37 -19.11
CA ASP A 73 -17.40 0.35 -19.92
C ASP A 73 -17.64 -0.34 -21.27
N LEU A 74 -18.38 -1.45 -21.26
CA LEU A 74 -18.83 -2.13 -22.48
C LEU A 74 -19.73 -1.22 -23.32
N LYS A 75 -20.67 -0.50 -22.68
CA LYS A 75 -21.55 0.43 -23.39
C LYS A 75 -20.77 1.58 -24.03
N LYS A 76 -19.74 2.07 -23.34
CA LYS A 76 -18.85 3.13 -23.83
C LYS A 76 -18.06 2.63 -25.05
N ILE A 77 -17.37 1.49 -24.94
CA ILE A 77 -16.63 0.86 -26.05
C ILE A 77 -17.55 0.57 -27.25
N VAL A 78 -18.75 0.01 -27.01
CA VAL A 78 -19.72 -0.30 -28.07
C VAL A 78 -20.27 0.97 -28.72
N SER A 79 -20.50 2.05 -27.96
CA SER A 79 -20.93 3.34 -28.51
C SER A 79 -19.83 4.00 -29.35
N GLU A 80 -18.60 3.96 -28.88
CA GLU A 80 -17.42 4.49 -29.60
C GLU A 80 -17.13 3.69 -30.87
N SER A 81 -17.33 2.37 -30.82
CA SER A 81 -17.24 1.47 -31.98
C SER A 81 -18.34 1.77 -33.01
N ARG A 82 -19.59 1.98 -32.57
CA ARG A 82 -20.73 2.32 -33.45
C ARG A 82 -20.56 3.68 -34.13
N SER A 83 -19.84 4.63 -33.52
CA SER A 83 -19.54 5.92 -34.12
C SER A 83 -18.37 5.89 -35.12
N GLY A 84 -17.71 4.74 -35.32
CA GLY A 84 -16.59 4.60 -36.26
C GLY A 84 -15.32 5.33 -35.83
N ARG A 85 -15.18 5.65 -34.53
CA ARG A 85 -14.11 6.48 -33.96
C ARG A 85 -13.17 5.69 -33.02
N ILE A 86 -13.13 4.37 -33.14
CA ILE A 86 -12.20 3.57 -32.35
C ILE A 86 -10.83 3.55 -33.03
N ASN A 87 -9.92 4.32 -32.46
CA ASN A 87 -8.49 4.29 -32.76
C ASN A 87 -7.83 3.34 -31.74
N GLU A 88 -6.83 2.56 -32.14
CA GLU A 88 -6.10 1.63 -31.24
C GLU A 88 -5.58 2.33 -29.98
N GLU A 89 -5.11 3.57 -30.10
CA GLU A 89 -4.65 4.38 -28.97
C GLU A 89 -5.74 4.63 -27.91
N ASN A 90 -6.98 4.90 -28.32
CA ASN A 90 -8.10 5.14 -27.42
C ASN A 90 -8.61 3.84 -26.77
N LEU A 91 -8.47 2.73 -27.48
CA LEU A 91 -8.82 1.40 -27.00
C LEU A 91 -7.80 0.92 -25.95
N GLU A 92 -6.51 1.04 -26.23
CA GLU A 92 -5.44 0.69 -25.29
C GLU A 92 -5.49 1.53 -24.02
N LYS A 93 -5.73 2.84 -24.14
CA LYS A 93 -5.90 3.72 -22.99
C LYS A 93 -7.08 3.30 -22.12
N SER A 94 -8.21 2.97 -22.74
CA SER A 94 -9.40 2.48 -22.02
C SER A 94 -9.17 1.12 -21.38
N LEU A 95 -8.38 0.24 -22.00
CA LEU A 95 -8.02 -1.06 -21.42
C LEU A 95 -7.04 -0.90 -20.25
N SER A 96 -6.05 -0.02 -20.35
CA SER A 96 -5.09 0.30 -19.29
C SER A 96 -5.74 0.94 -18.07
N ASP A 97 -6.62 1.92 -18.28
CA ASP A 97 -7.39 2.57 -17.21
C ASP A 97 -8.27 1.56 -16.45
N ASN A 98 -8.84 0.57 -17.17
CA ASN A 98 -9.66 -0.49 -16.58
C ASN A 98 -8.85 -1.65 -15.98
N PHE A 99 -7.59 -1.86 -16.40
CA PHE A 99 -6.67 -2.82 -15.79
C PHE A 99 -5.96 -2.24 -14.55
N SER A 100 -6.29 -0.99 -14.14
CA SER A 100 -5.72 -0.37 -12.96
C SER A 100 -5.86 -1.27 -11.73
N SER A 101 -4.71 -1.72 -11.24
CA SER A 101 -4.60 -2.41 -9.96
C SER A 101 -5.26 -1.56 -8.88
N ARG A 102 -6.29 -2.07 -8.21
CA ARG A 102 -6.98 -1.34 -7.15
C ARG A 102 -6.07 -1.29 -5.94
N VAL A 103 -5.55 -0.10 -5.64
CA VAL A 103 -4.80 0.17 -4.41
C VAL A 103 -5.81 0.53 -3.33
N PHE A 104 -6.09 -0.41 -2.44
CA PHE A 104 -6.88 -0.17 -1.23
C PHE A 104 -5.97 0.48 -0.18
N ARG A 105 -6.35 1.68 0.28
CA ARG A 105 -5.71 2.32 1.43
C ARG A 105 -6.48 1.92 2.68
N TYR A 106 -5.79 1.38 3.67
CA TYR A 106 -6.38 0.96 4.93
C TYR A 106 -5.62 1.57 6.11
N ASP A 107 -6.35 2.16 7.05
CA ASP A 107 -5.79 2.66 8.31
C ASP A 107 -5.89 1.56 9.35
N LEU A 108 -4.76 0.94 9.68
CA LEU A 108 -4.68 -0.10 10.71
C LEU A 108 -4.48 0.50 12.11
N SER A 109 -4.03 1.75 12.21
CA SER A 109 -3.81 2.41 13.49
C SER A 109 -5.12 2.58 14.27
N ASP A 110 -6.20 2.92 13.57
CA ASP A 110 -7.51 3.13 14.18
C ASP A 110 -8.04 1.83 14.79
N TYR A 111 -7.88 0.71 14.08
CA TYR A 111 -8.26 -0.62 14.57
C TYR A 111 -7.44 -1.06 15.79
N LEU A 112 -6.13 -0.77 15.79
CA LEU A 112 -5.26 -1.11 16.92
C LEU A 112 -5.56 -0.29 18.17
N LYS A 113 -5.88 1.00 18.00
CA LYS A 113 -6.20 1.92 19.09
C LYS A 113 -7.61 1.69 19.64
N ASN A 114 -8.56 1.39 18.76
CA ASN A 114 -9.94 1.13 19.11
C ASN A 114 -10.35 -0.24 18.55
N LYS A 115 -10.07 -1.30 19.32
CA LYS A 115 -10.43 -2.69 18.98
C LYS A 115 -11.93 -2.90 18.79
N SER A 116 -12.76 -1.90 19.07
CA SER A 116 -14.23 -1.92 18.96
C SER A 116 -14.76 -1.18 17.71
N GLY A 117 -13.89 -0.69 16.82
CA GLY A 117 -14.30 -0.03 15.58
C GLY A 117 -14.98 -0.98 14.59
N PHE A 118 -16.09 -0.55 13.98
CA PHE A 118 -16.96 -1.31 13.06
C PHE A 118 -16.32 -1.72 11.71
N ASN A 119 -15.02 -1.48 11.50
CA ASN A 119 -14.34 -1.76 10.23
C ASN A 119 -13.18 -2.74 10.44
N PRO A 120 -13.44 -4.07 10.45
CA PRO A 120 -12.40 -5.07 10.63
C PRO A 120 -11.36 -4.99 9.49
N PRO A 121 -10.10 -5.41 9.74
CA PRO A 121 -9.09 -5.48 8.69
C PRO A 121 -9.57 -6.36 7.53
N PRO A 122 -9.32 -5.95 6.28
CA PRO A 122 -9.71 -6.77 5.13
C PRO A 122 -8.97 -8.11 5.15
N VAL A 123 -9.70 -9.17 4.79
CA VAL A 123 -9.13 -10.49 4.56
C VAL A 123 -8.24 -10.47 3.30
N MET A 124 -7.12 -11.18 3.38
CA MET A 124 -6.20 -11.34 2.26
C MET A 124 -6.80 -12.20 1.16
N GLN A 125 -6.35 -11.94 -0.07
CA GLN A 125 -6.56 -12.80 -1.22
C GLN A 125 -5.22 -13.26 -1.79
N PRO A 126 -5.18 -14.41 -2.48
CA PRO A 126 -3.97 -14.88 -3.15
C PRO A 126 -3.40 -13.81 -4.09
N GLY A 127 -2.10 -13.56 -3.98
CA GLY A 127 -1.41 -12.56 -4.80
C GLY A 127 -1.54 -11.12 -4.31
N ASP A 128 -2.18 -10.88 -3.15
CA ASP A 128 -2.19 -9.55 -2.53
C ASP A 128 -0.77 -9.11 -2.13
N ILE A 129 -0.50 -7.83 -2.35
CA ILE A 129 0.76 -7.18 -1.97
C ILE A 129 0.45 -6.08 -0.95
N ILE A 130 1.11 -6.14 0.20
CA ILE A 130 1.00 -5.14 1.25
C ILE A 130 2.25 -4.29 1.26
N TYR A 131 2.05 -2.99 1.32
CA TYR A 131 3.10 -2.02 1.52
C TYR A 131 2.84 -1.21 2.78
N VAL A 132 3.77 -1.28 3.73
CA VAL A 132 3.76 -0.51 4.97
C VAL A 132 4.70 0.70 4.81
N PRO A 133 4.17 1.93 4.75
CA PRO A 133 5.01 3.11 4.54
C PRO A 133 5.83 3.46 5.78
N ARG A 134 6.96 4.13 5.54
CA ARG A 134 7.75 4.79 6.58
C ARG A 134 7.11 6.09 7.04
N ASN A 135 7.22 6.36 8.33
CA ASN A 135 6.81 7.62 8.93
C ASN A 135 7.84 8.73 8.67
N ALA A 136 7.54 9.63 7.72
CA ALA A 136 8.41 10.75 7.34
C ALA A 136 8.57 11.82 8.43
N TRP A 137 7.57 12.00 9.31
CA TRP A 137 7.62 13.00 10.38
C TRP A 137 8.75 12.72 11.37
N ARG A 138 9.07 11.44 11.63
CA ARG A 138 10.16 11.09 12.56
C ARG A 138 11.54 11.43 11.97
N THR A 139 11.75 11.21 10.68
CA THR A 139 13.02 11.56 10.00
C THR A 139 13.24 13.07 9.93
N TRP A 140 12.18 13.86 9.75
CA TRP A 140 12.31 15.33 9.73
C TRP A 140 12.81 15.89 11.08
N ARG A 141 12.43 15.27 12.20
CA ARG A 141 12.91 15.70 13.53
C ARG A 141 14.42 15.55 13.70
N GLU A 142 15.03 14.54 13.08
CA GLU A 142 16.50 14.33 13.13
C GLU A 142 17.27 15.39 12.32
N ILE A 143 16.72 15.85 11.20
CA ILE A 143 17.33 16.91 10.39
C ILE A 143 17.22 18.26 11.11
N VAL A 144 16.06 18.55 11.71
CA VAL A 144 15.85 19.77 12.48
C VAL A 144 16.80 19.85 13.68
N SER A 145 17.18 18.72 14.30
CA SER A 145 18.16 18.75 15.39
C SER A 145 19.55 19.23 14.96
N VAL A 146 20.01 18.86 13.76
CA VAL A 146 21.32 19.33 13.25
C VAL A 146 21.26 20.81 12.89
N ALA A 147 20.13 21.28 12.34
CA ALA A 147 19.95 22.67 11.96
C ALA A 147 19.96 23.63 13.18
N HIS A 148 19.50 23.18 14.35
CA HIS A 148 19.53 23.98 15.57
C HIS A 148 20.96 24.35 16.01
N GLU A 149 21.93 23.46 15.79
CA GLU A 149 23.34 23.73 16.13
C GLU A 149 23.95 24.79 15.21
N LEU A 150 23.64 24.75 13.91
CA LEU A 150 24.06 25.77 12.94
C LEU A 150 23.35 27.11 13.17
N ALA A 151 22.11 27.08 13.64
CA ALA A 151 21.33 28.29 13.93
C ALA A 151 21.94 29.12 15.07
N ILE A 152 22.54 28.47 16.09
CA ILE A 152 23.21 29.17 17.19
C ILE A 152 24.47 29.88 16.69
N ILE A 153 25.29 29.19 15.90
CA ILE A 153 26.52 29.77 15.34
C ILE A 153 26.18 30.93 14.40
N THR A 154 25.20 30.76 13.52
CA THR A 154 24.78 31.82 12.59
C THR A 154 24.14 33.00 13.34
N SER A 155 23.38 32.76 14.40
CA SER A 155 22.84 33.82 15.27
C SER A 155 23.94 34.64 15.93
N VAL A 156 24.97 33.99 16.48
CA VAL A 156 26.12 34.66 17.10
C VAL A 156 26.93 35.43 16.05
N TYR A 157 27.16 34.84 14.88
CA TYR A 157 27.89 35.48 13.78
C TYR A 157 27.18 36.73 13.22
N VAL A 158 25.86 36.67 13.07
CA VAL A 158 25.04 37.81 12.65
C VAL A 158 25.10 38.93 13.69
N TRP A 159 25.11 38.61 14.98
CA TRP A 159 25.26 39.61 16.05
C TRP A 159 26.64 40.26 16.02
N TYR A 160 27.70 39.47 15.82
CA TYR A 160 29.07 39.97 15.70
C TYR A 160 29.25 40.95 14.53
N LEU A 161 28.73 40.61 13.33
CA LEU A 161 28.78 41.48 12.15
C LEU A 161 28.04 42.82 12.37
N ARG A 162 26.99 42.82 13.18
CA ARG A 162 26.21 44.02 13.48
C ARG A 162 26.84 44.92 14.55
N ALA A 163 27.79 44.40 15.32
CA ALA A 163 28.48 45.13 16.37
C ALA A 163 29.74 45.87 15.87
N GLN A 164 30.31 45.46 14.73
CA GLN A 164 31.47 46.09 14.11
C GLN A 164 31.14 47.23 13.12
N ASN A 165 29.85 47.48 12.88
CA ASN A 165 29.36 48.42 11.88
C ASN A 165 28.41 49.44 12.51
#